data_AF-L7U195-F1
#
_entry.id   AF-L7U195-F1
#
_cell.length_a   1.000
_cell.length_b   1.000
_cell.length_c   1.000
_cell.angle_alpha   90.00
_cell.angle_beta   90.00
_cell.angle_gamma   90.00
#
_symmetry.space_group_name_H-M   'P 1'
#
loop_
_entity.id
_entity.type
_entity.pdbx_description
1 polymer ?
#
loop_
_entity_poly.entity_id
_entity_poly.type
_entity_poly.pdbx_seq_one_letter_code
_entity_poly.pdbx_strand_id
1 'polypeptide(L)'
;MLRWETLSLGLLLFLQGCALSRPEKAPPEEAAHYKFPIALPTEGQQVLSGPIAAAVSLAMEDFLPLGHTLPSDASPMERCASRRDAYDVTAVPGSADASVVFVSFSPRESTCRDLPGPSRSDTPVVYAVDITRSRILSVQK
;
A
#
# COMPACT_ATOMS: atom_id res chain seq x y z
N MET A 1 -16.93 -21.37 44.42
CA MET A 1 -15.76 -21.91 43.70
C MET A 1 -16.01 -21.73 42.21
N LEU A 2 -15.55 -20.60 41.66
CA LEU A 2 -15.82 -20.20 40.28
C LEU A 2 -14.74 -20.82 39.37
N ARG A 3 -15.18 -21.64 38.40
CA ARG A 3 -14.32 -22.42 37.49
C ARG A 3 -13.38 -21.50 36.71
N TRP A 4 -12.09 -21.61 37.00
CA TRP A 4 -10.97 -20.95 36.30
C TRP A 4 -10.84 -21.40 34.83
N GLU A 5 -11.34 -22.60 34.52
CA GLU A 5 -11.13 -23.30 33.25
C GLU A 5 -11.80 -22.66 32.02
N THR A 6 -12.81 -21.80 32.20
CA THR A 6 -13.53 -21.18 31.06
C THR A 6 -12.90 -19.88 30.58
N LEU A 7 -11.97 -19.27 31.32
CA LEU A 7 -11.31 -18.03 30.87
C LEU A 7 -10.20 -18.29 29.83
N SER A 8 -9.56 -19.47 29.84
CA SER A 8 -8.42 -19.74 28.96
C SER A 8 -8.81 -20.03 27.50
N LEU A 9 -10.03 -20.53 27.24
CA LEU A 9 -10.46 -20.86 25.88
C LEU A 9 -11.02 -19.65 25.10
N GLY A 10 -11.56 -18.66 25.82
CA GLY A 10 -12.04 -17.42 25.20
C GLY A 10 -10.92 -16.54 24.67
N LEU A 11 -9.74 -16.55 25.29
CA LEU A 11 -8.62 -15.66 24.96
C LEU A 11 -7.92 -16.03 23.63
N LEU A 12 -7.95 -17.30 23.22
CA LEU A 12 -7.29 -17.77 21.97
C LEU A 12 -8.11 -17.47 20.70
N LEU A 13 -9.42 -17.23 20.83
CA LEU A 13 -10.29 -16.88 19.69
C LEU A 13 -10.20 -15.39 19.30
N PHE A 14 -9.67 -14.52 20.18
CA PHE A 14 -9.50 -13.09 19.89
C PHE A 14 -8.21 -12.74 19.13
N LEU A 15 -7.33 -13.71 18.85
CA LEU A 15 -6.02 -13.48 18.22
C LEU A 15 -5.99 -13.70 16.69
N GLN A 16 -7.12 -14.00 16.06
CA GLN A 16 -7.20 -14.26 14.60
C GLN A 16 -7.00 -13.00 13.73
N GLY A 17 -6.74 -11.83 14.32
CA GLY A 17 -6.71 -10.53 13.62
C GLY A 17 -5.34 -9.93 13.31
N CYS A 18 -4.22 -10.65 13.48
CA CYS A 18 -2.86 -10.07 13.31
C CYS A 18 -1.99 -10.82 12.31
N ALA A 19 -2.45 -10.96 11.07
CA ALA A 19 -1.55 -11.23 9.95
C ALA A 19 -1.39 -9.94 9.14
N LEU A 20 -0.53 -9.02 9.62
CA LEU A 20 -0.09 -7.92 8.78
C LEU A 20 0.76 -8.53 7.67
N SER A 21 0.23 -8.59 6.45
CA SER A 21 0.98 -9.08 5.29
C SER A 21 2.24 -8.25 5.15
N ARG A 22 3.39 -8.88 5.37
CA ARG A 22 4.70 -8.22 5.17
C ARG A 22 5.17 -8.49 3.75
N PRO A 23 5.95 -7.55 3.17
CA PRO A 23 6.69 -7.85 1.96
C PRO A 23 7.55 -9.10 2.17
N GLU A 24 7.55 -9.99 1.17
CA GLU A 24 8.45 -11.12 1.13
C GLU A 24 9.90 -10.62 1.11
N LYS A 25 10.78 -11.30 1.85
CA LYS A 25 12.22 -11.03 1.81
C LYS A 25 12.86 -12.09 0.93
N ALA A 26 13.68 -11.64 -0.02
CA ALA A 26 14.46 -12.54 -0.88
C ALA A 26 15.36 -13.47 -0.04
N PRO A 27 15.61 -14.71 -0.51
CA PRO A 27 16.57 -15.61 0.12
C PRO A 27 17.98 -15.00 0.23
N PRO A 28 18.80 -15.41 1.22
CA PRO A 28 20.14 -14.86 1.42
C PRO A 28 21.06 -14.99 0.19
N GLU A 29 20.95 -16.08 -0.56
CA GLU A 29 21.72 -16.34 -1.78
C GLU A 29 21.42 -15.31 -2.88
N GLU A 30 20.14 -14.95 -3.07
CA GLU A 30 19.74 -13.93 -4.04
C GLU A 30 20.20 -12.54 -3.58
N ALA A 31 19.99 -12.22 -2.30
CA ALA A 31 20.37 -10.94 -1.72
C ALA A 31 21.89 -10.68 -1.78
N ALA A 32 22.71 -11.73 -1.73
CA ALA A 32 24.17 -11.61 -1.75
C ALA A 32 24.75 -11.00 -3.04
N HIS A 33 23.97 -11.01 -4.14
CA HIS A 33 24.34 -10.40 -5.41
C HIS A 33 24.32 -8.88 -5.40
N TYR A 34 23.61 -8.26 -4.44
CA TYR A 34 23.51 -6.81 -4.33
C TYR A 34 24.60 -6.24 -3.42
N LYS A 35 25.13 -5.07 -3.78
CA LYS A 35 26.07 -4.30 -2.97
C LYS A 35 25.49 -2.93 -2.70
N PHE A 36 25.45 -2.52 -1.44
CA PHE A 36 25.03 -1.19 -1.05
C PHE A 36 26.15 -0.20 -1.37
N PRO A 37 25.85 0.94 -2.02
CA PRO A 37 26.83 2.00 -2.17
C PRO A 37 27.11 2.65 -0.80
N ILE A 38 28.30 3.23 -0.63
CA ILE A 38 28.68 3.92 0.62
C ILE A 38 27.77 5.13 0.87
N ALA A 39 27.34 5.79 -0.22
CA ALA A 39 26.32 6.84 -0.21
C ALA A 39 25.42 6.68 -1.44
N LEU A 40 24.16 7.06 -1.34
CA LEU A 40 23.26 7.06 -2.50
C LEU A 40 23.73 8.10 -3.53
N PRO A 41 23.71 7.79 -4.84
CA PRO A 41 23.99 8.77 -5.88
C PRO A 41 22.99 9.92 -5.82
N THR A 42 23.47 11.15 -6.04
CA THR A 42 22.61 12.35 -6.12
C THR A 42 21.95 12.49 -7.48
N GLU A 43 22.56 11.94 -8.54
CA GLU A 43 22.00 11.96 -9.89
C GLU A 43 20.74 11.08 -9.95
N GLY A 44 19.64 11.66 -10.45
CA GLY A 44 18.34 10.97 -10.54
C GLY A 44 17.64 10.73 -9.20
N GLN A 45 18.21 11.18 -8.08
CA GLN A 45 17.62 10.98 -6.76
C GLN A 45 16.28 11.70 -6.62
N GLN A 46 15.27 10.97 -6.14
CA GLN A 46 13.97 11.53 -5.78
C GLN A 46 13.87 11.58 -4.25
N VAL A 47 13.79 12.78 -3.68
CA VAL A 47 13.65 12.96 -2.23
C VAL A 47 12.17 13.13 -1.89
N LEU A 48 11.61 12.14 -1.20
CA LEU A 48 10.29 12.23 -0.59
C LEU A 48 10.45 12.68 0.85
N SER A 49 9.72 13.72 1.27
CA SER A 49 9.70 14.09 2.69
C SER A 49 9.04 12.97 3.51
N GLY A 50 9.46 12.81 4.76
CA GLY A 50 8.88 11.81 5.67
C GLY A 50 7.34 11.86 5.75
N PRO A 51 6.72 13.04 5.92
CA PRO A 51 5.27 13.23 5.83
C PRO A 51 4.63 12.66 4.57
N ILE A 52 5.21 12.96 3.39
CA ILE A 52 4.70 12.48 2.11
C ILE A 52 4.84 10.96 2.03
N ALA A 53 6.00 10.41 2.40
CA ALA A 53 6.24 8.96 2.40
C ALA A 53 5.25 8.21 3.31
N ALA A 54 4.98 8.74 4.51
CA ALA A 54 4.03 8.15 5.45
C ALA A 54 2.59 8.19 4.91
N ALA A 55 2.17 9.32 4.34
CA ALA A 55 0.85 9.47 3.75
C ALA A 55 0.64 8.52 2.56
N VAL A 56 1.62 8.43 1.67
CA VAL A 56 1.60 7.50 0.52
C VAL A 56 1.51 6.06 1.01
N SER A 57 2.27 5.68 2.04
CA SER A 57 2.22 4.33 2.60
C SER A 57 0.85 3.99 3.18
N LEU A 58 0.21 4.91 3.91
CA LEU A 58 -1.13 4.70 4.48
C LEU A 58 -2.19 4.59 3.39
N ALA A 59 -2.16 5.50 2.41
CA ALA A 59 -3.09 5.49 1.28
C ALA A 59 -2.94 4.22 0.43
N MET A 60 -1.71 3.76 0.20
CA MET A 60 -1.44 2.53 -0.57
C MET A 60 -1.93 1.28 0.14
N GLU A 61 -1.87 1.24 1.48
CA GLU A 61 -2.36 0.09 2.24
C GLU A 61 -3.89 -0.03 2.23
N ASP A 62 -4.62 1.10 2.09
CA ASP A 62 -6.07 1.07 1.84
C ASP A 62 -6.40 0.77 0.37
N PHE A 63 -5.65 1.37 -0.56
CA PHE A 63 -5.92 1.26 -1.99
C PHE A 63 -5.64 -0.14 -2.55
N LEU A 64 -4.47 -0.71 -2.24
CA LEU A 64 -4.03 -2.02 -2.71
C LEU A 64 -3.25 -2.75 -1.59
N PRO A 65 -3.91 -3.25 -0.53
CA PRO A 65 -3.26 -3.86 0.63
C PRO A 65 -2.37 -5.05 0.26
N LEU A 66 -1.29 -5.24 1.03
CA LEU A 66 -0.45 -6.42 0.84
C LEU A 66 -1.22 -7.69 1.21
N GLY A 67 -1.02 -8.75 0.42
CA GLY A 67 -1.70 -10.04 0.64
C GLY A 67 -3.18 -10.04 0.30
N HIS A 68 -3.72 -9.00 -0.36
CA HIS A 68 -5.03 -9.07 -0.98
C HIS A 68 -5.06 -10.18 -2.04
N THR A 69 -5.92 -11.17 -1.84
CA THR A 69 -6.09 -12.28 -2.77
C THR A 69 -7.18 -11.96 -3.77
N LEU A 70 -6.84 -12.00 -5.05
CA LEU A 70 -7.83 -11.94 -6.12
C LEU A 70 -8.62 -13.25 -6.23
N PRO A 71 -9.84 -13.21 -6.79
CA PRO A 71 -10.55 -14.41 -7.22
C PRO A 71 -9.68 -15.27 -8.15
N SER A 72 -9.83 -16.59 -8.06
CA SER A 72 -9.05 -17.54 -8.88
C SER A 72 -9.28 -17.33 -10.39
N ASP A 73 -10.47 -16.87 -10.76
CA ASP A 73 -10.92 -16.59 -12.12
C ASP A 73 -10.72 -15.13 -12.56
N ALA A 74 -10.01 -14.30 -11.77
CA ALA A 74 -9.70 -12.92 -12.14
C ALA A 74 -9.13 -12.86 -13.56
N SER A 75 -9.46 -11.84 -14.33
CA SER A 75 -8.93 -11.62 -15.67
C SER A 75 -7.45 -11.21 -15.65
N PRO A 76 -6.72 -11.32 -16.78
CA PRO A 76 -5.38 -10.75 -16.91
C PRO A 76 -5.33 -9.25 -16.57
N MET A 77 -6.34 -8.47 -16.98
CA MET A 77 -6.45 -7.06 -16.63
C MET A 77 -6.56 -6.86 -15.11
N GLU A 78 -7.44 -7.58 -14.42
CA GLU A 78 -7.62 -7.46 -12.96
C GLU A 78 -6.36 -7.84 -12.19
N ARG A 79 -5.67 -8.91 -12.60
CA ARG A 79 -4.37 -9.29 -12.02
C ARG A 79 -3.29 -8.24 -12.23
N CYS A 80 -3.31 -7.54 -13.36
CA CYS A 80 -2.38 -6.46 -13.60
C CYS A 80 -2.74 -5.22 -12.77
N ALA A 81 -4.02 -4.86 -12.71
CA ALA A 81 -4.54 -3.74 -11.93
C ALA A 81 -4.40 -3.94 -10.41
N SER A 82 -4.24 -5.17 -9.91
CA SER A 82 -3.95 -5.40 -8.49
C SER A 82 -2.49 -5.14 -8.10
N ARG A 83 -1.61 -4.83 -9.07
CA ARG A 83 -0.21 -4.52 -8.79
C ARG A 83 -0.04 -3.05 -8.42
N ARG A 84 0.70 -2.79 -7.35
CA ARG A 84 1.01 -1.42 -6.88
C ARG A 84 1.80 -0.60 -7.91
N ASP A 85 2.63 -1.24 -8.74
CA ASP A 85 3.43 -0.57 -9.78
C ASP A 85 2.66 -0.26 -11.07
N ALA A 86 1.38 -0.61 -11.14
CA ALA A 86 0.48 -0.24 -12.24
C ALA A 86 -0.09 1.17 -12.11
N TYR A 87 0.32 1.93 -11.09
CA TYR A 87 -0.17 3.26 -10.77
C TYR A 87 0.98 4.24 -10.51
N ASP A 88 0.82 5.44 -11.04
CA ASP A 88 1.64 6.59 -10.65
C ASP A 88 1.02 7.26 -9.42
N VAL A 89 1.88 7.84 -8.57
CA VAL A 89 1.48 8.48 -7.32
C VAL A 89 1.84 9.96 -7.35
N THR A 90 0.84 10.82 -7.14
CA THR A 90 1.05 12.26 -6.92
C THR A 90 0.67 12.59 -5.48
N ALA A 91 1.51 13.33 -4.77
CA ALA A 91 1.23 13.73 -3.39
C ALA A 91 1.53 15.20 -3.15
N VAL A 92 0.63 15.91 -2.48
CA VAL A 92 0.75 17.34 -2.17
C VAL A 92 0.30 17.63 -0.73
N PRO A 93 1.04 18.45 0.04
CA PRO A 93 0.56 18.93 1.34
C PRO A 93 -0.70 19.79 1.18
N GLY A 94 -1.60 19.73 2.16
CA GLY A 94 -2.77 20.59 2.23
C GLY A 94 -2.38 22.04 2.47
N SER A 95 -3.02 22.97 1.74
CA SER A 95 -2.76 24.41 1.88
C SER A 95 -3.34 25.01 3.15
N ALA A 96 -4.47 24.47 3.63
CA ALA A 96 -5.12 24.92 4.86
C ALA A 96 -4.56 24.24 6.12
N ASP A 97 -4.06 23.01 5.98
CA ASP A 97 -3.51 22.22 7.07
C ASP A 97 -2.34 21.38 6.57
N ALA A 98 -1.13 21.74 7.01
CA ALA A 98 0.10 21.06 6.62
C ALA A 98 0.23 19.64 7.20
N SER A 99 -0.61 19.27 8.18
CA SER A 99 -0.70 17.91 8.68
C SER A 99 -1.54 16.99 7.79
N VAL A 100 -2.23 17.56 6.80
CA VAL A 100 -2.95 16.81 5.78
C VAL A 100 -2.11 16.71 4.52
N VAL A 101 -2.03 15.51 3.95
CA VAL A 101 -1.45 15.26 2.64
C VAL A 101 -2.54 14.67 1.75
N PHE A 102 -2.67 15.21 0.55
CA PHE A 102 -3.48 14.62 -0.50
C PHE A 102 -2.62 13.67 -1.33
N VAL A 103 -3.08 12.43 -1.54
CA VAL A 103 -2.39 11.39 -2.32
C VAL A 103 -3.32 10.91 -3.43
N SER A 104 -2.88 10.96 -4.68
CA SER A 104 -3.62 10.51 -5.85
C SER A 104 -2.95 9.29 -6.47
N PHE A 105 -3.74 8.26 -6.78
CA PHE A 105 -3.32 7.10 -7.55
C PHE A 105 -3.94 7.16 -8.94
N SER A 106 -3.10 7.19 -9.96
CA SER A 106 -3.53 7.24 -11.37
C SER A 106 -3.00 6.03 -12.13
N PRO A 107 -3.83 5.36 -12.95
CA PRO A 107 -3.37 4.37 -13.93
C PRO A 107 -2.10 4.80 -14.67
N ARG A 108 -1.02 4.01 -14.57
CA ARG A 108 0.18 4.26 -15.37
C ARG A 108 -0.09 3.86 -16.81
N GLU A 109 -0.02 4.81 -17.73
CA GLU A 109 -0.44 4.62 -19.13
C GLU A 109 0.25 3.44 -19.84
N SER A 110 1.51 3.17 -19.51
CA SER A 110 2.30 2.10 -20.11
C SER A 110 2.05 0.71 -19.55
N THR A 111 1.30 0.61 -18.46
CA THR A 111 1.12 -0.63 -17.71
C THR A 111 -0.29 -1.18 -17.92
N CYS A 112 -0.41 -2.50 -18.03
CA CYS A 112 -1.67 -3.22 -18.24
C CYS A 112 -2.42 -2.96 -19.56
N ARG A 113 -1.79 -2.34 -20.56
CA ARG A 113 -2.41 -2.10 -21.87
C ARG A 113 -2.76 -3.40 -22.59
N ASP A 114 -3.87 -3.37 -23.32
CA ASP A 114 -4.35 -4.44 -24.21
C ASP A 114 -4.53 -5.81 -23.54
N LEU A 115 -4.65 -5.84 -22.21
CA LEU A 115 -4.92 -7.08 -21.49
C LEU A 115 -6.42 -7.43 -21.55
N PRO A 116 -6.77 -8.71 -21.74
CA PRO A 116 -8.16 -9.15 -21.68
C PRO A 116 -8.81 -8.88 -20.31
N GLY A 117 -10.08 -8.48 -20.33
CA GLY A 117 -10.88 -8.24 -19.14
C GLY A 117 -11.67 -6.92 -19.21
N PRO A 118 -12.44 -6.57 -18.17
CA PRO A 118 -13.10 -5.27 -18.07
C PRO A 118 -12.06 -4.16 -17.98
N SER A 119 -12.31 -3.03 -18.65
CA SER A 119 -11.43 -1.87 -18.58
C SER A 119 -11.31 -1.34 -17.14
N ARG A 120 -10.10 -1.00 -16.74
CA ARG A 120 -9.84 -0.26 -15.49
C ARG A 120 -10.39 1.16 -15.61
N SER A 121 -10.86 1.74 -14.51
CA SER A 121 -11.23 3.16 -14.45
C SER A 121 -10.01 4.06 -14.69
N ASP A 122 -10.14 5.05 -15.57
CA ASP A 122 -9.12 6.08 -15.78
C ASP A 122 -9.22 7.24 -14.77
N THR A 123 -10.29 7.26 -13.97
CA THR A 123 -10.48 8.27 -12.91
C THR A 123 -9.49 8.01 -11.77
N PRO A 124 -8.64 8.99 -11.41
CA PRO A 124 -7.74 8.85 -10.27
C PRO A 124 -8.49 8.72 -8.95
N VAL A 125 -7.95 7.93 -8.04
CA VAL A 125 -8.43 7.85 -6.65
C VAL A 125 -7.62 8.80 -5.79
N VAL A 126 -8.28 9.71 -5.08
CA VAL A 126 -7.63 10.73 -4.24
C VAL A 126 -7.95 10.53 -2.77
N TYR A 127 -6.91 10.45 -1.95
CA TYR A 127 -6.96 10.31 -0.50
C TYR A 127 -6.61 11.65 0.16
N ALA A 128 -7.30 11.98 1.26
CA ALA A 128 -6.85 12.98 2.22
C ALA A 128 -6.36 12.25 3.47
N VAL A 129 -5.09 12.44 3.86
CA VAL A 129 -4.43 11.70 4.95
C VAL A 129 -3.92 12.65 6.02
N ASP A 130 -4.32 12.43 7.26
CA ASP A 130 -3.80 13.10 8.46
C ASP A 130 -2.57 12.34 8.96
N ILE A 131 -1.39 12.92 8.75
CA ILE A 131 -0.11 12.28 9.09
C ILE A 131 0.12 12.25 10.60
N THR A 132 -0.36 13.26 11.33
CA THR A 132 -0.15 13.39 12.78
C THR A 132 -0.84 12.26 13.53
N ARG A 133 -2.04 11.90 13.07
CA ARG A 133 -2.84 10.82 13.65
C ARG A 133 -2.75 9.51 12.86
N SER A 134 -1.96 9.49 11.78
CA SER A 134 -1.77 8.35 10.89
C SER A 134 -3.10 7.73 10.43
N ARG A 135 -4.00 8.56 9.87
CA ARG A 135 -5.35 8.12 9.45
C ARG A 135 -5.80 8.72 8.14
N ILE A 136 -6.64 8.00 7.41
CA ILE A 136 -7.34 8.49 6.24
C ILE A 136 -8.55 9.30 6.70
N LEU A 137 -8.66 10.53 6.20
CA LEU A 137 -9.78 11.43 6.49
C LEU A 137 -10.92 11.25 5.49
N SER A 138 -10.58 11.06 4.20
CA SER A 138 -11.55 10.93 3.12
C SER A 138 -10.91 10.29 1.89
N VAL A 139 -11.76 9.70 1.03
CA VAL A 139 -11.38 9.11 -0.26
C VAL A 139 -12.37 9.57 -1.34
N GLN A 140 -11.86 10.03 -2.46
CA GLN A 140 -12.61 10.36 -3.68
C GLN A 140 -12.28 9.31 -4.74
N LYS A 141 -13.31 8.68 -5.33
CA LYS A 141 -13.22 7.62 -6.34
C LYS A 141 -14.13 7.94 -7.52
#